data_AF-A0A953XJT8-F1
#
_entry.id   AF-A0A953XJT8-F1
#
_cell.length_a   1.000
_cell.length_b   1.000
_cell.length_c   1.000
_cell.angle_alpha   90.00
_cell.angle_beta   90.00
_cell.angle_gamma   90.00
#
_symmetry.space_group_name_H-M   'P 1'
#
loop_
_entity.id
_entity.type
_entity.pdbx_description
1 polymer ?
#
loop_
_entity_poly.entity_id
_entity_poly.type
_entity_poly.pdbx_seq_one_letter_code
_entity_poly.pdbx_strand_id
1 'polypeptide(L)'
;MANPKGKTAKLLSDYVCILVDDLTGVDIGLFEFDPDSTLYCFILNADEQIYMRYGGRDDEDAETFLNEDSLHIALERGLELHKKYQDGELAKTERPPAKFPRDYPSIADDEIKKKKCVHCHHIGQAKTLYLQGKNELDKEKDLWVYPDIKKLGITLDPEKGLEVKDSDDAAKKAGIKKRDEIIKLEGKPVYTFGDLQYELNKHPAESETLKLTLKRKDEEIEAEIKLDKWWRVTNIERRAGTHALSPFPEFWATELDEKAKRRIGAKKDEFACEVTKFWVKTNAQNAGVQPGDIVYEVDGVRKAEYTCNPTLWIRLNKKAGDKITIKVMRGGKSMEFSFTLKARPW
;
A
#
# COMPACT_ATOMS: atom_id res chain seq x y z
N MET A 1 16.47 -6.00 8.94
CA MET A 1 17.72 -5.22 8.92
C MET A 1 18.82 -6.00 9.62
N ALA A 2 20.04 -6.05 9.09
CA ALA A 2 21.20 -6.47 9.89
C ALA A 2 21.28 -5.61 11.16
N ASN A 3 21.81 -6.14 12.26
CA ASN A 3 22.00 -5.37 13.49
C ASN A 3 22.68 -4.03 13.14
N PRO A 4 22.06 -2.86 13.41
CA PRO A 4 22.64 -1.59 13.06
C PRO A 4 24.06 -1.50 13.63
N LYS A 5 24.99 -0.91 12.89
CA LYS A 5 26.37 -0.70 13.35
C LYS A 5 26.61 0.80 13.48
N GLY A 6 27.37 1.21 14.48
CA GLY A 6 27.71 2.63 14.65
C GLY A 6 26.63 3.45 15.37
N LYS A 7 26.35 4.67 14.88
CA LYS A 7 25.55 5.68 15.60
C LYS A 7 24.14 5.20 15.98
N THR A 8 23.47 4.48 15.08
CA THR A 8 22.11 3.95 15.30
C THR A 8 22.11 2.83 16.33
N ALA A 9 23.14 2.00 16.36
CA ALA A 9 23.29 0.93 17.36
C ALA A 9 23.40 1.50 18.79
N LYS A 10 24.16 2.59 18.95
CA LYS A 10 24.29 3.29 20.23
C LYS A 10 22.94 3.83 20.66
N LEU A 11 22.20 4.47 19.76
CA LEU A 11 20.88 5.02 20.05
C LEU A 11 19.88 3.93 20.47
N LEU A 12 19.90 2.76 19.82
CA LEU A 12 19.07 1.61 20.20
C LEU A 12 19.37 1.06 21.60
N SER A 13 20.53 1.36 22.20
CA SER A 13 20.81 0.96 23.58
C SER A 13 19.98 1.71 24.62
N ASP A 14 19.39 2.85 24.23
CA ASP A 14 18.42 3.61 25.03
C ASP A 14 16.97 3.07 24.87
N TYR A 15 16.78 2.04 24.04
CA TYR A 15 15.49 1.42 23.75
C TYR A 15 15.41 -0.03 24.23
N VAL A 16 14.22 -0.45 24.66
CA VAL A 16 13.88 -1.87 24.75
C VAL A 16 13.43 -2.34 23.37
N CYS A 17 14.29 -3.09 22.69
CA CYS A 17 14.03 -3.57 21.34
C CYS A 17 13.32 -4.93 21.37
N ILE A 18 12.16 -5.03 20.71
CA ILE A 18 11.38 -6.25 20.60
C ILE A 18 11.15 -6.54 19.11
N LEU A 19 11.47 -7.77 18.68
CA LEU A 19 11.10 -8.27 17.37
C LEU A 19 9.81 -9.08 17.49
N VAL A 20 8.86 -8.78 16.62
CA VAL A 20 7.59 -9.52 16.50
C VAL A 20 7.54 -10.12 15.10
N ASP A 21 7.71 -11.44 15.01
CA ASP A 21 7.68 -12.22 13.76
C ASP A 21 6.43 -13.11 13.63
N ASP A 22 5.66 -13.25 14.71
CA ASP A 22 4.34 -13.88 14.73
C ASP A 22 3.29 -12.93 15.33
N LEU A 23 2.28 -12.59 14.53
CA LEU A 23 1.22 -11.68 14.92
C LEU A 23 0.06 -12.37 15.65
N THR A 24 0.09 -13.70 15.84
CA THR A 24 -1.04 -14.50 16.38
C THR A 24 -1.67 -13.90 17.64
N GLY A 25 -0.84 -13.44 18.59
CA GLY A 25 -1.28 -12.84 19.86
C GLY A 25 -1.25 -11.31 19.90
N VAL A 26 -0.92 -10.65 18.79
CA VAL A 26 -0.72 -9.20 18.74
C VAL A 26 -2.04 -8.47 18.61
N ASP A 27 -2.22 -7.40 19.39
CA ASP A 27 -3.35 -6.50 19.26
C ASP A 27 -3.16 -5.59 18.04
N ILE A 28 -3.67 -6.04 16.90
CA ILE A 28 -3.65 -5.30 15.63
C ILE A 28 -4.63 -4.11 15.62
N GLY A 29 -5.42 -3.92 16.68
CA GLY A 29 -6.20 -2.70 16.90
C GLY A 29 -5.35 -1.54 17.42
N LEU A 30 -4.30 -1.85 18.19
CA LEU A 30 -3.32 -0.87 18.66
C LEU A 30 -2.31 -0.53 17.54
N PHE A 31 -1.77 -1.56 16.89
CA PHE A 31 -0.77 -1.44 15.84
C PHE A 31 -1.43 -1.39 14.46
N GLU A 32 -1.96 -0.23 14.08
CA GLU A 32 -2.45 0.01 12.71
C GLU A 32 -1.28 0.38 11.76
N PHE A 33 -1.15 -0.33 10.64
CA PHE A 33 -0.10 -0.16 9.62
C PHE A 33 -0.52 -0.80 8.29
N ASP A 34 0.24 -0.56 7.21
CA ASP A 34 0.03 -1.28 5.94
C ASP A 34 0.47 -2.75 6.06
N PRO A 35 -0.47 -3.73 6.09
CA PRO A 35 -0.13 -5.14 6.27
C PRO A 35 0.65 -5.75 5.10
N ASP A 36 0.74 -5.07 3.97
CA ASP A 36 1.48 -5.52 2.77
C ASP A 36 2.89 -4.89 2.68
N SER A 37 3.39 -4.28 3.75
CA SER A 37 4.78 -3.81 3.88
C SER A 37 5.70 -4.88 4.49
N THR A 38 6.99 -4.82 4.14
CA THR A 38 8.01 -5.77 4.61
C THR A 38 8.33 -5.62 6.10
N LEU A 39 8.31 -4.39 6.61
CA LEU A 39 8.67 -4.08 8.00
C LEU A 39 7.98 -2.79 8.46
N TYR A 40 7.51 -2.80 9.70
CA TYR A 40 7.20 -1.60 10.48
C TYR A 40 7.87 -1.69 11.85
N CYS A 41 8.38 -0.56 12.32
CA CYS A 41 8.85 -0.36 13.67
C CYS A 41 7.93 0.64 14.37
N PHE A 42 7.50 0.33 15.59
CA PHE A 42 6.71 1.25 16.40
C PHE A 42 7.59 1.76 17.54
N ILE A 43 7.65 3.08 17.68
CA ILE A 43 8.29 3.71 18.83
C ILE A 43 7.17 4.11 19.78
N LEU A 44 7.18 3.56 20.99
CA LEU A 44 6.10 3.68 21.97
C LEU A 44 6.63 3.65 23.40
N ASN A 45 5.78 4.04 24.35
CA ASN A 45 6.08 3.97 25.78
C ASN A 45 5.35 2.80 26.48
N ALA A 46 5.58 2.66 27.79
CA ALA A 46 4.97 1.62 28.62
C ALA A 46 3.44 1.74 28.81
N ASP A 47 2.85 2.89 28.49
CA ASP A 47 1.40 3.11 28.48
C ASP A 47 0.77 2.70 27.13
N GLU A 48 1.53 2.05 26.24
CA GLU A 48 1.13 1.68 24.89
C GLU A 48 0.80 2.88 23.97
N GLN A 49 1.26 4.09 24.33
CA GLN A 49 1.15 5.26 23.47
C GLN A 49 2.23 5.20 22.39
N ILE A 50 1.79 5.00 21.15
CA ILE A 50 2.65 5.03 19.96
C ILE A 50 3.02 6.48 19.65
N TYR A 51 4.31 6.81 19.77
CA TYR A 51 4.87 8.08 19.34
C TYR A 51 4.97 8.18 17.83
N MET A 52 5.39 7.10 17.17
CA MET A 52 5.50 7.04 15.70
C MET A 52 5.59 5.62 15.15
N ARG A 53 5.31 5.51 13.84
CA ARG A 53 5.34 4.32 13.00
C ARG A 53 6.41 4.47 11.93
N TYR A 54 7.58 3.88 12.13
CA TYR A 54 8.63 3.89 11.12
C TYR A 54 8.49 2.72 10.13
N GLY A 55 8.79 2.96 8.86
CA GLY A 55 8.76 1.97 7.79
C GLY A 55 7.78 2.35 6.68
N GLY A 56 7.25 1.34 6.00
CA GLY A 56 6.42 1.52 4.81
C GLY A 56 7.22 1.44 3.51
N ARG A 57 6.51 1.61 2.39
CA ARG A 57 7.03 1.49 1.03
C ARG A 57 6.21 2.31 0.05
N ASP A 58 6.77 2.56 -1.11
CA ASP A 58 6.01 2.94 -2.31
C ASP A 58 5.88 1.75 -3.27
N ASP A 59 5.39 2.03 -4.47
CA ASP A 59 5.22 1.01 -5.51
C ASP A 59 6.51 0.71 -6.30
N GLU A 60 7.62 1.42 -6.05
CA GLU A 60 8.91 1.16 -6.72
C GLU A 60 9.63 -0.04 -6.10
N ASP A 61 9.80 -0.05 -4.76
CA ASP A 61 10.50 -1.12 -4.06
C ASP A 61 9.87 -1.40 -2.68
N ALA A 62 10.10 -2.61 -2.16
CA ALA A 62 9.60 -3.03 -0.87
C ALA A 62 10.38 -2.42 0.32
N GLU A 63 11.55 -1.83 0.05
CA GLU A 63 12.45 -1.25 1.04
C GLU A 63 12.64 0.27 0.86
N THR A 64 11.86 0.94 -0.01
CA THR A 64 12.05 2.37 -0.35
C THR A 64 12.20 3.27 0.87
N PHE A 65 11.41 3.05 1.94
CA PHE A 65 11.45 3.83 3.18
C PHE A 65 12.02 3.06 4.38
N LEU A 66 12.83 2.02 4.11
CA LEU A 66 13.60 1.28 5.11
C LEU A 66 15.08 1.68 5.03
N ASN A 67 15.41 2.84 5.61
CA ASN A 67 16.74 3.44 5.51
C ASN A 67 17.36 3.72 6.88
N GLU A 68 18.63 3.39 7.07
CA GLU A 68 19.30 3.53 8.38
C GLU A 68 19.36 4.99 8.88
N ASP A 69 19.56 5.96 7.99
CA ASP A 69 19.66 7.37 8.37
C ASP A 69 18.32 7.95 8.80
N SER A 70 17.23 7.63 8.09
CA SER A 70 15.89 8.07 8.52
C SER A 70 15.39 7.31 9.75
N LEU A 71 15.81 6.06 9.95
CA LEU A 71 15.56 5.34 11.20
C LEU A 71 16.29 6.01 12.37
N HIS A 72 17.53 6.44 12.16
CA HIS A 72 18.30 7.18 13.17
C HIS A 72 17.55 8.45 13.61
N ILE A 73 17.10 9.26 12.65
CA ILE A 73 16.31 10.48 12.92
C ILE A 73 15.04 10.15 13.70
N ALA A 74 14.32 9.09 13.32
CA ALA A 74 13.10 8.66 14.01
C ALA A 74 13.37 8.25 15.46
N LEU A 75 14.46 7.51 15.71
CA LEU A 75 14.86 7.10 17.05
C LEU A 75 15.33 8.29 17.92
N GLU A 76 16.02 9.29 17.36
CA GLU A 76 16.41 10.48 18.13
C GLU A 76 15.15 11.22 18.59
N ARG A 77 14.23 11.44 17.65
CA ARG A 77 12.96 12.10 17.92
C ARG A 77 12.06 11.29 18.86
N GLY A 78 12.13 9.98 18.81
CA GLY A 78 11.44 9.09 19.75
C GLY A 78 11.85 9.33 21.20
N LEU A 79 13.15 9.54 21.47
CA LEU A 79 13.64 9.85 22.82
C LEU A 79 13.22 11.26 23.26
N GLU A 80 13.23 12.23 22.33
CA GLU A 80 12.74 13.59 22.61
C GLU A 80 11.25 13.58 23.00
N LEU A 81 10.41 12.87 22.25
CA LEU A 81 8.99 12.71 22.57
C LEU A 81 8.80 11.95 23.88
N HIS A 82 9.61 10.91 24.14
CA HIS A 82 9.53 10.18 25.40
C HIS A 82 9.84 11.08 26.59
N LYS A 83 10.85 11.94 26.49
CA LYS A 83 11.18 12.92 27.52
C LYS A 83 10.02 13.90 27.75
N LYS A 84 9.43 14.46 26.69
CA LYS A 84 8.25 15.33 26.82
C LYS A 84 7.06 14.63 27.48
N TYR A 85 6.86 13.35 27.21
CA TYR A 85 5.85 12.55 27.90
C TYR A 85 6.18 12.38 29.40
N GLN A 86 7.45 12.12 29.76
CA GLN A 86 7.88 12.03 31.16
C GLN A 86 7.73 13.36 31.90
N ASP A 87 7.98 14.47 31.22
CA ASP A 87 7.85 15.83 31.74
C ASP A 87 6.37 16.30 31.81
N GLY A 88 5.42 15.50 31.30
CA GLY A 88 3.98 15.81 31.30
C GLY A 88 3.53 16.78 30.20
N GLU A 89 4.41 17.10 29.25
CA GLU A 89 4.12 17.99 28.11
C GLU A 89 3.32 17.28 26.99
N LEU A 90 3.40 15.95 26.92
CA LEU A 90 2.55 15.15 26.03
C LEU A 90 1.41 14.51 26.81
N ALA A 91 0.18 14.81 26.40
CA ALA A 91 -1.00 14.17 26.94
C ALA A 91 -0.99 12.66 26.64
N LYS A 92 -1.49 11.88 27.60
CA LYS A 92 -1.76 10.46 27.40
C LYS A 92 -2.85 10.29 26.35
N THR A 93 -2.66 9.36 25.43
CA THR A 93 -3.68 9.00 24.44
C THR A 93 -4.56 7.86 24.95
N GLU A 94 -5.83 7.88 24.58
CA GLU A 94 -6.71 6.74 24.82
C GLU A 94 -6.29 5.56 23.95
N ARG A 95 -6.26 4.37 24.54
CA ARG A 95 -5.96 3.13 23.84
C ARG A 95 -7.16 2.74 22.96
N PRO A 96 -6.96 2.41 21.68
CA PRO A 96 -8.05 1.95 20.83
C PRO A 96 -8.61 0.59 21.31
N PRO A 97 -9.86 0.24 20.92
CA PRO A 97 -10.41 -1.08 21.17
C PRO A 97 -9.52 -2.18 20.60
N ALA A 98 -9.29 -3.22 21.41
CA ALA A 98 -8.44 -4.33 21.01
C ALA A 98 -9.06 -5.12 19.84
N LYS A 99 -8.19 -5.54 18.91
CA LYS A 99 -8.55 -6.41 17.79
C LYS A 99 -7.42 -7.39 17.54
N PHE A 100 -7.75 -8.65 17.30
CA PHE A 100 -6.77 -9.71 17.15
C PHE A 100 -6.91 -10.42 15.80
N PRO A 101 -5.83 -11.00 15.24
CA PRO A 101 -5.94 -11.75 13.99
C PRO A 101 -6.93 -12.91 14.04
N ARG A 102 -7.07 -13.56 15.21
CA ARG A 102 -8.06 -14.63 15.46
C ARG A 102 -9.52 -14.21 15.25
N ASP A 103 -9.80 -12.90 15.22
CA ASP A 103 -11.15 -12.39 14.98
C ASP A 103 -11.55 -12.49 13.50
N TYR A 104 -10.57 -12.76 12.61
CA TYR A 104 -10.84 -13.08 11.21
C TYR A 104 -10.95 -14.60 11.01
N PRO A 105 -12.09 -15.12 10.53
CA PRO A 105 -12.29 -16.56 10.32
C PRO A 105 -11.22 -17.21 9.44
N SER A 106 -10.78 -16.53 8.36
CA SER A 106 -9.73 -17.06 7.48
C SER A 106 -8.39 -17.27 8.19
N ILE A 107 -8.03 -16.40 9.13
CA ILE A 107 -6.79 -16.56 9.91
C ILE A 107 -6.98 -17.64 10.99
N ALA A 108 -8.11 -17.61 11.69
CA ALA A 108 -8.43 -18.59 12.72
C ALA A 108 -8.41 -20.02 12.16
N ASP A 109 -9.00 -20.23 10.98
CA ASP A 109 -9.17 -21.54 10.36
C ASP A 109 -7.95 -22.01 9.57
N ASP A 110 -7.32 -21.14 8.79
CA ASP A 110 -6.25 -21.55 7.87
C ASP A 110 -4.84 -21.49 8.46
N GLU A 111 -4.64 -20.67 9.49
CA GLU A 111 -3.34 -20.47 10.13
C GLU A 111 -3.34 -21.02 11.56
N ILE A 112 -4.16 -20.46 12.45
CA ILE A 112 -4.10 -20.76 13.90
C ILE A 112 -4.51 -22.21 14.19
N LYS A 113 -5.66 -22.69 13.69
CA LYS A 113 -6.08 -24.10 13.88
C LYS A 113 -5.09 -25.09 13.28
N LYS A 114 -4.35 -24.69 12.24
CA LYS A 114 -3.30 -25.50 11.61
C LYS A 114 -1.92 -25.30 12.24
N LYS A 115 -1.84 -24.57 13.38
CA LYS A 115 -0.61 -24.30 14.15
C LYS A 115 0.49 -23.62 13.33
N LYS A 116 0.11 -22.70 12.45
CA LYS A 116 1.03 -21.86 11.67
C LYS A 116 1.13 -20.46 12.28
N CYS A 117 2.25 -19.79 12.05
CA CYS A 117 2.43 -18.39 12.42
C CYS A 117 1.52 -17.47 11.58
N VAL A 118 1.12 -16.35 12.16
CA VAL A 118 0.32 -15.33 11.46
C VAL A 118 1.24 -14.20 11.03
N HIS A 119 1.35 -13.96 9.73
CA HIS A 119 2.17 -12.90 9.15
C HIS A 119 1.32 -11.67 8.78
N CYS A 120 1.95 -10.49 8.63
CA CYS A 120 1.27 -9.23 8.31
C CYS A 120 0.34 -9.33 7.09
N HIS A 121 0.82 -9.89 5.97
CA HIS A 121 0.02 -9.99 4.75
C HIS A 121 -1.23 -10.88 4.89
N HIS A 122 -1.27 -11.81 5.86
CA HIS A 122 -2.49 -12.55 6.19
C HIS A 122 -3.60 -11.61 6.70
N ILE A 123 -3.25 -10.53 7.41
CA ILE A 123 -4.21 -9.54 7.92
C ILE A 123 -4.86 -8.78 6.76
N GLY A 124 -4.06 -8.31 5.80
CA GLY A 124 -4.56 -7.63 4.60
C GLY A 124 -5.51 -8.53 3.81
N GLN A 125 -5.09 -9.77 3.55
CA GLN A 125 -5.91 -10.78 2.87
C GLN A 125 -7.23 -11.05 3.62
N ALA A 126 -7.15 -11.25 4.93
CA ALA A 126 -8.28 -11.58 5.77
C ALA A 126 -9.30 -10.45 5.86
N LYS A 127 -8.86 -9.19 5.93
CA LYS A 127 -9.76 -8.02 5.91
C LYS A 127 -10.59 -7.98 4.63
N THR A 128 -9.95 -8.16 3.47
CA THR A 128 -10.66 -8.21 2.18
C THR A 128 -11.64 -9.38 2.12
N LEU A 129 -11.23 -10.59 2.52
CA LEU A 129 -12.10 -11.77 2.53
C LEU A 129 -13.29 -11.61 3.48
N TYR A 130 -13.07 -11.00 4.64
CA TYR A 130 -14.11 -10.76 5.64
C TYR A 130 -15.17 -9.80 5.11
N LEU A 131 -14.77 -8.65 4.56
CA LEU A 131 -15.69 -7.68 3.95
C LEU A 131 -16.42 -8.28 2.74
N GLN A 132 -15.70 -9.01 1.88
CA GLN A 132 -16.30 -9.68 0.73
C GLN A 132 -17.34 -10.74 1.15
N GLY A 133 -17.04 -11.54 2.17
CA GLY A 133 -17.95 -12.57 2.69
C GLY A 133 -19.22 -12.00 3.32
N LYS A 134 -19.16 -10.77 3.85
CA LYS A 134 -20.32 -10.03 4.35
C LYS A 134 -21.06 -9.22 3.30
N ASN A 135 -20.56 -9.17 2.07
CA ASN A 135 -21.05 -8.25 1.03
C ASN A 135 -20.97 -6.77 1.47
N GLU A 136 -19.94 -6.43 2.24
CA GLU A 136 -19.65 -5.08 2.77
C GLU A 136 -18.41 -4.46 2.13
N LEU A 137 -17.72 -5.17 1.23
CA LEU A 137 -16.53 -4.67 0.54
C LEU A 137 -16.87 -3.56 -0.45
N ASP A 138 -16.46 -2.34 -0.15
CA ASP A 138 -16.43 -1.24 -1.11
C ASP A 138 -15.14 -1.35 -1.93
N LYS A 139 -15.27 -1.86 -3.16
CA LYS A 139 -14.11 -2.08 -4.03
C LYS A 139 -13.36 -0.80 -4.40
N GLU A 140 -13.99 0.37 -4.33
CA GLU A 140 -13.34 1.66 -4.64
C GLU A 140 -12.58 2.23 -3.45
N LYS A 141 -12.99 1.90 -2.22
CA LYS A 141 -12.40 2.46 -0.99
C LYS A 141 -11.49 1.49 -0.26
N ASP A 142 -11.91 0.24 -0.12
CA ASP A 142 -11.23 -0.75 0.74
C ASP A 142 -9.98 -1.35 0.10
N LEU A 143 -9.79 -1.16 -1.21
CA LEU A 143 -8.65 -1.72 -1.95
C LEU A 143 -7.48 -0.74 -2.08
N TRP A 144 -7.75 0.56 -2.09
CA TRP A 144 -6.73 1.63 -2.16
C TRP A 144 -6.48 2.24 -0.78
N VAL A 145 -5.97 1.40 0.10
CA VAL A 145 -5.50 1.76 1.43
C VAL A 145 -4.01 2.12 1.40
N TYR A 146 -3.60 2.97 2.34
CA TYR A 146 -2.23 3.45 2.48
C TYR A 146 -1.68 4.01 1.16
N PRO A 147 -2.34 5.04 0.58
CA PRO A 147 -2.02 5.54 -0.75
C PRO A 147 -0.61 6.13 -0.80
N ASP A 148 -0.01 6.06 -1.98
CA ASP A 148 1.32 6.60 -2.24
C ASP A 148 1.26 8.14 -2.35
N ILE A 149 2.09 8.83 -1.57
CA ILE A 149 2.19 10.28 -1.59
C ILE A 149 2.68 10.83 -2.93
N LYS A 150 3.35 10.02 -3.76
CA LYS A 150 3.70 10.38 -5.14
C LYS A 150 2.47 10.73 -5.98
N LYS A 151 1.28 10.21 -5.64
CA LYS A 151 0.02 10.59 -6.30
C LYS A 151 -0.40 12.04 -6.03
N LEU A 152 0.13 12.64 -4.97
CA LEU A 152 -0.06 14.05 -4.66
C LEU A 152 0.99 14.93 -5.36
N GLY A 153 1.91 14.31 -6.10
CA GLY A 153 3.05 14.95 -6.74
C GLY A 153 4.21 15.24 -5.80
N ILE A 154 4.36 14.45 -4.73
CA ILE A 154 5.45 14.62 -3.75
C ILE A 154 6.39 13.42 -3.84
N THR A 155 7.67 13.69 -4.08
CA THR A 155 8.74 12.70 -3.91
C THR A 155 9.56 13.06 -2.69
N LEU A 156 9.65 12.15 -1.72
CA LEU A 156 10.45 12.33 -0.51
C LEU A 156 11.89 11.82 -0.70
N ASP A 157 12.80 12.27 0.17
CA ASP A 157 14.16 11.76 0.27
C ASP A 157 14.22 10.68 1.38
N PRO A 158 14.34 9.37 1.04
CA PRO A 158 14.28 8.30 2.03
C PRO A 158 15.34 8.35 3.13
N GLU A 159 16.47 8.98 2.87
CA GLU A 159 17.56 9.16 3.85
C GLU A 159 17.26 10.26 4.86
N LYS A 160 16.35 11.19 4.52
CA LYS A 160 16.04 12.38 5.32
C LYS A 160 14.61 12.39 5.87
N GLY A 161 13.94 11.25 5.87
CA GLY A 161 12.59 11.12 6.39
C GLY A 161 11.56 11.85 5.53
N LEU A 162 10.99 12.93 6.05
CA LEU A 162 9.89 13.66 5.42
C LEU A 162 10.34 14.92 4.63
N GLU A 163 11.64 15.05 4.33
CA GLU A 163 12.14 16.08 3.42
C GLU A 163 11.70 15.79 1.97
N VAL A 164 11.15 16.79 1.30
CA VAL A 164 10.75 16.74 -0.11
C VAL A 164 12.01 16.78 -0.98
N LYS A 165 12.25 15.69 -1.71
CA LYS A 165 13.29 15.60 -2.74
C LYS A 165 12.90 16.36 -4.00
N ASP A 166 11.66 16.19 -4.43
CA ASP A 166 11.07 16.88 -5.59
C ASP A 166 9.54 16.97 -5.49
N SER A 167 8.95 17.88 -6.26
CA SER A 167 7.50 18.09 -6.31
C SER A 167 7.02 18.40 -7.74
N ASP A 168 5.93 17.78 -8.15
CA ASP A 168 5.28 18.00 -9.45
C ASP A 168 3.77 18.31 -9.29
N ASP A 169 3.11 18.52 -10.43
CA ASP A 169 1.65 18.67 -10.57
C ASP A 169 0.92 19.37 -9.40
N ALA A 170 0.16 18.62 -8.60
CA ALA A 170 -0.70 19.17 -7.56
C ALA A 170 0.11 19.78 -6.41
N ALA A 171 1.13 19.08 -5.90
CA ALA A 171 2.03 19.59 -4.87
C ALA A 171 2.77 20.86 -5.32
N LYS A 172 3.27 20.87 -6.55
CA LYS A 172 3.97 22.04 -7.10
C LYS A 172 3.02 23.24 -7.24
N LYS A 173 1.77 23.04 -7.65
CA LYS A 173 0.73 24.08 -7.68
C LYS A 173 0.37 24.58 -6.28
N ALA A 174 0.42 23.70 -5.27
CA ALA A 174 0.24 24.04 -3.86
C ALA A 174 1.45 24.77 -3.25
N GLY A 175 2.53 24.98 -4.01
CA GLY A 175 3.69 25.76 -3.58
C GLY A 175 4.72 24.95 -2.77
N ILE A 176 4.58 23.63 -2.72
CA ILE A 176 5.57 22.71 -2.14
C ILE A 176 6.84 22.76 -2.99
N LYS A 177 8.00 22.72 -2.32
CA LYS A 177 9.32 22.81 -2.97
C LYS A 177 10.28 21.78 -2.38
N LYS A 178 11.31 21.47 -3.16
CA LYS A 178 12.48 20.72 -2.70
C LYS A 178 13.05 21.32 -1.41
N ARG A 179 13.41 20.46 -0.45
CA ARG A 179 13.88 20.74 0.93
C ARG A 179 12.83 21.27 1.91
N ASP A 180 11.56 21.31 1.53
CA ASP A 180 10.51 21.44 2.54
C ASP A 180 10.43 20.13 3.34
N GLU A 181 10.23 20.22 4.67
CA GLU A 181 10.00 19.05 5.52
C GLU A 181 8.51 19.00 5.88
N ILE A 182 7.82 17.89 5.60
CA ILE A 182 6.42 17.74 6.02
C ILE A 182 6.39 17.46 7.53
N ILE A 183 5.70 18.32 8.29
CA ILE A 183 5.63 18.21 9.76
C ILE A 183 4.22 17.94 10.29
N LYS A 184 3.17 18.26 9.51
CA LYS A 184 1.78 17.95 9.86
C LYS A 184 0.96 17.57 8.63
N LEU A 185 0.00 16.66 8.80
CA LEU A 185 -1.08 16.37 7.85
C LEU A 185 -2.41 16.62 8.56
N GLU A 186 -3.28 17.44 7.98
CA GLU A 186 -4.56 17.84 8.60
C GLU A 186 -4.41 18.30 10.06
N GLY A 187 -3.35 19.07 10.33
CA GLY A 187 -3.00 19.59 11.66
C GLY A 187 -2.39 18.57 12.63
N LYS A 188 -2.35 17.28 12.28
CA LYS A 188 -1.74 16.24 13.12
C LYS A 188 -0.25 16.12 12.83
N PRO A 189 0.62 16.09 13.86
CA PRO A 189 2.05 15.87 13.67
C PRO A 189 2.36 14.55 12.96
N VAL A 190 3.31 14.59 12.02
CA VAL A 190 3.88 13.42 11.37
C VAL A 190 5.40 13.51 11.45
N TYR A 191 6.06 12.38 11.70
CA TYR A 191 7.51 12.35 11.93
C TYR A 191 8.25 11.44 10.98
N THR A 192 7.56 10.42 10.46
CA THR A 192 8.13 9.40 9.59
C THR A 192 7.20 9.15 8.40
N PHE A 193 7.70 8.48 7.37
CA PHE A 193 6.88 8.08 6.22
C PHE A 193 5.69 7.20 6.67
N GLY A 194 5.89 6.27 7.60
CA GLY A 194 4.82 5.43 8.10
C GLY A 194 3.72 6.20 8.85
N ASP A 195 4.07 7.26 9.60
CA ASP A 195 3.06 8.15 10.21
C ASP A 195 2.28 8.91 9.14
N LEU A 196 3.00 9.46 8.16
CA LEU A 196 2.41 10.23 7.07
C LEU A 196 1.46 9.34 6.25
N GLN A 197 1.88 8.12 5.93
CA GLN A 197 1.05 7.15 5.23
C GLN A 197 -0.16 6.71 6.05
N TYR A 198 0.01 6.53 7.37
CA TYR A 198 -1.07 6.19 8.28
C TYR A 198 -2.14 7.30 8.37
N GLU A 199 -1.73 8.55 8.54
CA GLU A 199 -2.68 9.67 8.59
C GLU A 199 -3.28 9.97 7.20
N LEU A 200 -2.50 9.85 6.12
CA LEU A 200 -3.02 9.94 4.76
C LEU A 200 -4.05 8.85 4.47
N ASN A 201 -3.86 7.63 4.99
CA ASN A 201 -4.83 6.55 4.83
C ASN A 201 -6.19 6.86 5.50
N LYS A 202 -6.21 7.65 6.57
CA LYS A 202 -7.44 8.06 7.26
C LYS A 202 -8.16 9.22 6.57
N HIS A 203 -7.48 9.97 5.72
CA HIS A 203 -8.08 11.08 4.99
C HIS A 203 -9.18 10.58 4.04
N PRO A 204 -10.43 11.08 4.06
CA PRO A 204 -11.50 10.51 3.23
C PRO A 204 -11.14 10.43 1.73
N ALA A 205 -11.51 9.33 1.08
CA ALA A 205 -11.17 9.08 -0.32
C ALA A 205 -11.83 10.11 -1.26
N GLU A 206 -13.02 10.56 -0.88
CA GLU A 206 -13.85 11.55 -1.55
C GLU A 206 -13.43 13.00 -1.31
N SER A 207 -12.43 13.26 -0.46
CA SER A 207 -11.94 14.61 -0.20
C SER A 207 -11.40 15.26 -1.48
N GLU A 208 -11.72 16.55 -1.67
CA GLU A 208 -11.22 17.35 -2.80
C GLU A 208 -9.92 18.09 -2.49
N THR A 209 -9.54 18.15 -1.20
CA THR A 209 -8.33 18.83 -0.74
C THR A 209 -7.63 18.03 0.36
N LEU A 210 -6.32 18.27 0.51
CA LEU A 210 -5.50 17.80 1.63
C LEU A 210 -4.61 18.95 2.11
N LYS A 211 -4.59 19.20 3.41
CA LYS A 211 -3.74 20.21 4.02
C LYS A 211 -2.46 19.59 4.59
N LEU A 212 -1.32 20.11 4.16
CA LEU A 212 -0.01 19.83 4.75
C LEU A 212 0.55 21.09 5.41
N THR A 213 1.18 20.92 6.56
CA THR A 213 2.09 21.94 7.12
C THR A 213 3.52 21.48 6.90
N LEU A 214 4.32 22.37 6.30
CA LEU A 214 5.71 22.11 5.98
C LEU A 214 6.60 23.09 6.73
N LYS A 215 7.81 22.65 7.08
CA LYS A 215 8.88 23.52 7.54
C LYS A 215 9.79 23.84 6.35
N ARG A 216 9.94 25.13 6.05
CA ARG A 216 10.89 25.63 5.04
C ARG A 216 11.86 26.55 5.75
N LYS A 217 13.09 26.07 5.98
CA LYS A 217 14.05 26.71 6.88
C LYS A 217 13.45 26.82 8.29
N ASP A 218 13.19 28.02 8.80
CA ASP A 218 12.64 28.25 10.14
C ASP A 218 11.16 28.67 10.12
N GLU A 219 10.52 28.66 8.96
CA GLU A 219 9.12 29.06 8.79
C GLU A 219 8.20 27.84 8.59
N GLU A 220 7.03 27.86 9.25
CA GLU A 220 5.94 26.95 8.94
C GLU A 220 5.12 27.51 7.77
N ILE A 221 4.87 26.68 6.76
CA ILE A 221 4.10 26.99 5.57
C ILE A 221 2.94 26.02 5.48
N GLU A 222 1.76 26.53 5.18
CA GLU A 222 0.60 25.69 4.87
C GLU A 222 0.48 25.52 3.35
N ALA A 223 0.34 24.29 2.90
CA ALA A 223 0.04 23.95 1.52
C ALA A 223 -1.27 23.18 1.47
N GLU A 224 -2.19 23.65 0.62
CA GLU A 224 -3.44 22.95 0.32
C GLU A 224 -3.32 22.30 -1.06
N ILE A 225 -3.29 20.97 -1.08
CA ILE A 225 -3.20 20.17 -2.30
C ILE A 225 -4.62 19.88 -2.77
N LYS A 226 -4.92 20.19 -4.03
CA LYS A 226 -6.16 19.74 -4.68
C LYS A 226 -6.04 18.27 -5.05
N LEU A 227 -7.02 17.48 -4.66
CA LEU A 227 -7.08 16.04 -4.89
C LEU A 227 -7.98 15.74 -6.10
N ASP A 228 -7.47 14.99 -7.05
CA ASP A 228 -8.28 14.46 -8.15
C ASP A 228 -9.14 13.29 -7.66
N LYS A 229 -10.27 13.00 -8.34
CA LYS A 229 -11.22 11.92 -7.98
C LYS A 229 -10.55 10.57 -7.65
N TRP A 230 -9.43 10.25 -8.31
CA TRP A 230 -8.71 8.98 -8.18
C TRP A 230 -7.32 9.14 -7.54
N TRP A 231 -7.14 10.13 -6.67
CA TRP A 231 -5.85 10.43 -6.04
C TRP A 231 -5.26 9.26 -5.23
N ARG A 232 -6.08 8.32 -4.75
CA ARG A 232 -5.62 7.11 -4.05
C ARG A 232 -5.20 5.98 -4.98
N VAL A 233 -5.57 6.06 -6.27
CA VAL A 233 -5.42 4.94 -7.20
C VAL A 233 -3.96 4.72 -7.56
N THR A 234 -3.41 3.60 -7.11
CA THR A 234 -2.09 3.09 -7.47
C THR A 234 -2.20 1.64 -7.96
N ASN A 235 -1.07 1.02 -8.33
CA ASN A 235 -1.06 -0.39 -8.68
C ASN A 235 -1.06 -1.24 -7.40
N ILE A 236 -2.19 -1.88 -7.12
CA ILE A 236 -2.41 -2.66 -5.90
C ILE A 236 -2.24 -4.17 -6.11
N GLU A 237 -1.71 -4.62 -7.25
CA GLU A 237 -1.52 -6.06 -7.52
C GLU A 237 -0.47 -6.71 -6.61
N ARG A 238 0.38 -5.93 -5.94
CA ARG A 238 1.27 -6.48 -4.90
C ARG A 238 0.54 -6.86 -3.61
N ARG A 239 -0.68 -6.36 -3.38
CA ARG A 239 -1.41 -6.53 -2.12
C ARG A 239 -2.06 -7.91 -2.05
N ALA A 240 -1.89 -8.61 -0.93
CA ALA A 240 -2.47 -9.93 -0.73
C ALA A 240 -4.01 -9.91 -0.81
N GLY A 241 -4.62 -8.82 -0.34
CA GLY A 241 -6.06 -8.57 -0.44
C GLY A 241 -6.57 -8.57 -1.88
N THR A 242 -5.84 -7.94 -2.81
CA THR A 242 -6.20 -7.88 -4.24
C THR A 242 -6.32 -9.27 -4.86
N HIS A 243 -5.40 -10.18 -4.53
CA HIS A 243 -5.41 -11.54 -5.04
C HIS A 243 -6.50 -12.42 -4.42
N ALA A 244 -7.05 -12.03 -3.26
CA ALA A 244 -8.15 -12.72 -2.60
C ALA A 244 -9.53 -12.41 -3.19
N LEU A 245 -9.62 -11.38 -4.04
CA LEU A 245 -10.86 -10.97 -4.68
C LEU A 245 -11.38 -12.03 -5.65
N SER A 246 -12.71 -12.14 -5.72
CA SER A 246 -13.42 -12.89 -6.75
C SER A 246 -13.96 -11.92 -7.81
N PRO A 247 -13.96 -12.27 -9.11
CA PRO A 247 -13.48 -13.54 -9.67
C PRO A 247 -11.96 -13.62 -9.81
N PHE A 248 -11.45 -14.84 -9.98
CA PHE A 248 -10.10 -15.05 -10.48
C PHE A 248 -10.05 -14.74 -11.99
N PRO A 249 -9.11 -13.90 -12.48
CA PRO A 249 -8.97 -13.54 -13.89
C PRO A 249 -8.62 -14.70 -14.84
N GLU A 250 -8.43 -15.92 -14.34
CA GLU A 250 -7.99 -17.13 -15.08
C GLU A 250 -6.51 -17.14 -15.52
N PHE A 251 -5.73 -16.11 -15.21
CA PHE A 251 -4.28 -16.04 -15.47
C PHE A 251 -3.60 -15.03 -14.53
N TRP A 252 -2.28 -15.12 -14.41
CA TRP A 252 -1.45 -14.12 -13.75
C TRP A 252 -0.79 -13.25 -14.80
N ALA A 253 -0.77 -11.94 -14.56
CA ALA A 253 -0.15 -11.00 -15.48
C ALA A 253 0.56 -9.87 -14.73
N THR A 254 1.58 -9.31 -15.36
CA THR A 254 2.34 -8.17 -14.85
C THR A 254 2.18 -7.01 -15.81
N GLU A 255 1.95 -5.81 -15.27
CA GLU A 255 1.87 -4.60 -16.07
C GLU A 255 3.20 -4.30 -16.77
N LEU A 256 3.11 -3.93 -18.05
CA LEU A 256 4.25 -3.43 -18.78
C LEU A 256 4.62 -2.01 -18.33
N ASP A 257 5.90 -1.75 -18.15
CA ASP A 257 6.40 -0.39 -17.92
C ASP A 257 6.11 0.53 -19.12
N GLU A 258 6.23 1.85 -18.94
CA GLU A 258 5.94 2.81 -20.01
C GLU A 258 6.78 2.60 -21.28
N LYS A 259 8.03 2.14 -21.14
CA LYS A 259 8.93 1.91 -22.26
C LYS A 259 8.47 0.70 -23.08
N ALA A 260 8.04 -0.37 -22.41
CA ALA A 260 7.47 -1.56 -23.01
C ALA A 260 6.10 -1.26 -23.66
N LYS A 261 5.23 -0.49 -23.00
CA LYS A 261 3.96 -0.01 -23.61
C LYS A 261 4.21 0.76 -24.90
N ARG A 262 5.16 1.71 -24.90
CA ARG A 262 5.54 2.47 -26.11
C ARG A 262 6.02 1.58 -27.26
N ARG A 263 6.78 0.52 -26.97
CA ARG A 263 7.27 -0.41 -28.01
C ARG A 263 6.16 -1.17 -28.73
N ILE A 264 5.05 -1.43 -28.05
CA ILE A 264 3.88 -2.11 -28.63
C ILE A 264 2.80 -1.14 -29.12
N GLY A 265 3.06 0.17 -29.07
CA GLY A 265 2.12 1.21 -29.49
C GLY A 265 0.97 1.47 -28.50
N ALA A 266 1.06 0.97 -27.27
CA ALA A 266 0.08 1.23 -26.22
C ALA A 266 0.38 2.57 -25.52
N LYS A 267 -0.68 3.30 -25.16
CA LYS A 267 -0.55 4.53 -24.35
C LYS A 267 -0.29 4.19 -22.87
N LYS A 268 0.20 5.18 -22.11
CA LYS A 268 0.47 5.04 -20.68
C LYS A 268 -0.76 4.59 -19.89
N ASP A 269 -1.93 5.17 -20.22
CA ASP A 269 -3.22 4.92 -19.58
C ASP A 269 -3.97 3.69 -20.11
N GLU A 270 -3.44 3.02 -21.13
CA GLU A 270 -4.05 1.81 -21.70
C GLU A 270 -3.58 0.53 -20.99
N PHE A 271 -4.45 -0.47 -21.03
CA PHE A 271 -4.15 -1.83 -20.60
C PHE A 271 -3.02 -2.41 -21.43
N ALA A 272 -2.03 -2.96 -20.74
CA ALA A 272 -0.97 -3.76 -21.33
C ALA A 272 -0.33 -4.57 -20.20
N CYS A 273 -0.75 -5.82 -20.04
CA CYS A 273 -0.17 -6.73 -19.06
C CYS A 273 0.26 -8.02 -19.75
N GLU A 274 1.50 -8.44 -19.51
CA GLU A 274 2.02 -9.70 -20.00
C GLU A 274 1.56 -10.84 -19.10
N VAL A 275 0.93 -11.85 -19.68
CA VAL A 275 0.58 -13.09 -18.99
C VAL A 275 1.88 -13.79 -18.59
N THR A 276 2.08 -14.00 -17.29
CA THR A 276 3.33 -14.56 -16.76
C THR A 276 3.22 -16.05 -16.49
N LYS A 277 2.10 -16.53 -15.93
CA LYS A 277 1.95 -17.94 -15.52
C LYS A 277 0.52 -18.38 -15.30
N PHE A 278 0.36 -19.70 -15.23
CA PHE A 278 -0.82 -20.43 -14.80
C PHE A 278 -0.40 -21.41 -13.70
N TRP A 279 -0.86 -21.22 -12.46
CA TRP A 279 -0.54 -22.13 -11.35
C TRP A 279 -1.37 -23.43 -11.38
N VAL A 280 -2.50 -23.38 -12.08
CA VAL A 280 -3.48 -24.47 -12.22
C VAL A 280 -4.04 -24.40 -13.63
N LYS A 281 -4.72 -25.46 -14.08
CA LYS A 281 -5.38 -25.47 -15.38
C LYS A 281 -6.63 -24.57 -15.36
N THR A 282 -6.64 -23.54 -16.20
CA THR A 282 -7.70 -22.51 -16.22
C THR A 282 -8.53 -22.55 -17.51
N ASN A 283 -9.68 -21.88 -17.50
CA ASN A 283 -10.52 -21.76 -18.70
C ASN A 283 -9.85 -20.88 -19.76
N ALA A 284 -9.10 -19.85 -19.35
CA ALA A 284 -8.29 -19.04 -20.25
C ALA A 284 -7.19 -19.88 -20.93
N GLN A 285 -6.49 -20.73 -20.17
CA GLN A 285 -5.47 -21.62 -20.74
C GLN A 285 -6.09 -22.62 -21.73
N ASN A 286 -7.26 -23.18 -21.41
CA ASN A 286 -8.00 -24.07 -22.31
C ASN A 286 -8.46 -23.35 -23.59
N ALA A 287 -8.81 -22.06 -23.49
CA ALA A 287 -9.17 -21.22 -24.63
C ALA A 287 -7.97 -20.85 -25.52
N GLY A 288 -6.74 -21.07 -25.04
CA GLY A 288 -5.52 -20.87 -25.81
C GLY A 288 -4.67 -19.66 -25.38
N VAL A 289 -4.99 -19.02 -24.25
CA VAL A 289 -4.14 -17.98 -23.64
C VAL A 289 -2.84 -18.62 -23.12
N GLN A 290 -1.71 -17.97 -23.32
CA GLN A 290 -0.37 -18.50 -23.03
C GLN A 290 0.51 -17.47 -22.30
N PRO A 291 1.52 -17.91 -21.52
CA PRO A 291 2.56 -17.00 -21.06
C PRO A 291 3.21 -16.24 -22.22
N GLY A 292 3.49 -14.95 -22.02
CA GLY A 292 4.00 -14.03 -23.04
C GLY A 292 2.92 -13.30 -23.85
N ASP A 293 1.63 -13.67 -23.69
CA ASP A 293 0.53 -12.89 -24.27
C ASP A 293 0.43 -11.52 -23.60
N ILE A 294 0.31 -10.45 -24.39
CA ILE A 294 0.06 -9.11 -23.83
C ILE A 294 -1.43 -8.81 -23.93
N VAL A 295 -2.12 -8.87 -22.79
CA VAL A 295 -3.55 -8.52 -22.69
C VAL A 295 -3.70 -7.01 -22.73
N TYR A 296 -4.47 -6.51 -23.70
CA TYR A 296 -4.67 -5.06 -23.92
C TYR A 296 -6.15 -4.64 -23.99
N GLU A 297 -7.09 -5.59 -23.97
CA GLU A 297 -8.52 -5.32 -23.99
C GLU A 297 -9.29 -6.43 -23.26
N VAL A 298 -10.33 -6.05 -22.51
CA VAL A 298 -11.29 -6.97 -21.89
C VAL A 298 -12.70 -6.46 -22.19
N ASP A 299 -13.53 -7.26 -22.87
CA ASP A 299 -14.90 -6.91 -23.27
C ASP A 299 -15.03 -5.52 -23.93
N GLY A 300 -14.10 -5.19 -24.84
CA GLY A 300 -14.05 -3.89 -25.51
C GLY A 300 -13.42 -2.75 -24.69
N VAL A 301 -13.08 -2.98 -23.42
CA VAL A 301 -12.45 -1.99 -22.55
C VAL A 301 -10.94 -2.08 -22.64
N ARG A 302 -10.31 -0.97 -23.06
CA ARG A 302 -8.85 -0.83 -23.21
C ARG A 302 -8.18 0.02 -22.16
N LYS A 303 -8.96 0.75 -21.35
CA LYS A 303 -8.46 1.63 -20.29
C LYS A 303 -9.54 1.87 -19.25
N ALA A 304 -9.13 2.15 -18.02
CA ALA A 304 -10.00 2.57 -16.94
C ALA A 304 -9.31 3.64 -16.10
N GLU A 305 -10.10 4.53 -15.49
CA GLU A 305 -9.55 5.63 -14.67
C GLU A 305 -8.89 5.13 -13.38
N TYR A 306 -9.39 4.01 -12.85
CA TYR A 306 -8.96 3.43 -11.58
C TYR A 306 -7.95 2.28 -11.74
N THR A 307 -7.61 1.87 -12.96
CA THR A 307 -6.55 0.88 -13.18
C THR A 307 -6.11 0.86 -14.63
N CYS A 308 -4.83 0.59 -14.86
CA CYS A 308 -4.24 0.23 -16.14
C CYS A 308 -3.97 -1.28 -16.26
N ASN A 309 -4.46 -2.07 -15.31
CA ASN A 309 -4.29 -3.51 -15.27
C ASN A 309 -5.62 -4.23 -15.57
N PRO A 310 -5.73 -5.02 -16.67
CA PRO A 310 -6.93 -5.78 -16.99
C PRO A 310 -7.27 -6.86 -15.94
N THR A 311 -6.32 -7.42 -15.20
CA THR A 311 -6.62 -8.40 -14.12
C THR A 311 -7.35 -7.73 -12.97
N LEU A 312 -6.89 -6.55 -12.55
CA LEU A 312 -7.59 -5.75 -11.55
C LEU A 312 -8.94 -5.30 -12.09
N TRP A 313 -9.02 -4.85 -13.35
CA TRP A 313 -10.29 -4.46 -13.96
C TRP A 313 -11.32 -5.59 -13.95
N ILE A 314 -10.92 -6.83 -14.27
CA ILE A 314 -11.80 -8.01 -14.19
C ILE A 314 -12.32 -8.20 -12.76
N ARG A 315 -11.44 -8.13 -11.75
CA ARG A 315 -11.81 -8.28 -10.34
C ARG A 315 -12.80 -7.23 -9.86
N LEU A 316 -12.68 -6.01 -10.38
CA LEU A 316 -13.54 -4.89 -10.01
C LEU A 316 -14.91 -4.99 -10.68
N ASN A 317 -14.98 -5.39 -11.95
CA ASN A 317 -16.17 -5.22 -12.79
C ASN A 317 -16.93 -6.51 -13.13
N LYS A 318 -16.35 -7.68 -12.88
CA LYS A 318 -16.94 -8.97 -13.25
C LYS A 318 -17.28 -9.80 -12.02
N LYS A 319 -18.04 -10.87 -12.26
CA LYS A 319 -18.43 -11.88 -11.28
C LYS A 319 -17.95 -13.27 -11.73
N ALA A 320 -17.86 -14.18 -10.77
CA ALA A 320 -17.66 -15.58 -11.07
C ALA A 320 -18.85 -16.10 -11.89
N GLY A 321 -18.57 -16.87 -12.94
CA GLY A 321 -19.56 -17.35 -13.90
C GLY A 321 -19.76 -16.43 -15.11
N ASP A 322 -19.24 -15.19 -15.09
CA ASP A 322 -19.30 -14.32 -16.28
C ASP A 322 -18.43 -14.91 -17.39
N LYS A 323 -18.94 -14.88 -18.62
CA LYS A 323 -18.13 -15.10 -19.83
C LYS A 323 -17.55 -13.76 -20.27
N ILE A 324 -16.23 -13.71 -20.40
CA ILE A 324 -15.52 -12.54 -20.90
C ILE A 324 -14.80 -12.88 -22.20
N THR A 325 -14.46 -11.84 -22.96
CA THR A 325 -13.57 -11.88 -24.11
C THR A 325 -12.39 -10.97 -23.86
N ILE A 326 -11.17 -11.48 -24.06
CA ILE A 326 -9.95 -10.67 -24.01
C ILE A 326 -9.33 -10.60 -25.40
N LYS A 327 -8.68 -9.46 -25.71
CA LYS A 327 -7.75 -9.39 -26.83
C LYS A 327 -6.32 -9.32 -26.33
N VAL A 328 -5.47 -10.09 -26.99
CA VAL A 328 -4.05 -10.18 -26.67
C VAL A 328 -3.20 -9.95 -27.90
N MET A 329 -1.97 -9.47 -27.67
CA MET A 329 -0.92 -9.42 -28.67
C MET A 329 0.02 -10.62 -28.46
N ARG A 330 0.20 -11.45 -29.49
CA ARG A 330 1.16 -12.57 -29.50
C ARG A 330 1.99 -12.52 -30.78
N GLY A 331 3.31 -12.36 -30.65
CA GLY A 331 4.21 -12.29 -31.81
C GLY A 331 3.82 -11.18 -32.81
N GLY A 332 3.34 -10.04 -32.32
CA GLY A 332 2.89 -8.91 -33.13
C GLY A 332 1.52 -9.08 -33.80
N LYS A 333 0.80 -10.19 -33.55
CA LYS A 333 -0.55 -10.43 -34.06
C LYS A 333 -1.58 -10.27 -32.94
N SER A 334 -2.72 -9.67 -33.28
CA SER A 334 -3.89 -9.62 -32.40
C SER A 334 -4.60 -10.98 -32.41
N MET A 335 -4.95 -11.47 -31.23
CA MET A 335 -5.74 -12.68 -31.01
C MET A 335 -6.86 -12.37 -30.03
N GLU A 336 -7.95 -13.12 -30.12
CA GLU A 336 -9.12 -12.96 -29.25
C GLU A 336 -9.47 -14.30 -28.61
N PHE A 337 -9.74 -14.30 -27.31
CA PHE A 337 -10.08 -15.49 -26.54
C PHE A 337 -11.28 -15.22 -25.64
N SER A 338 -12.22 -16.16 -25.60
CA SER A 338 -13.37 -16.10 -24.70
C SER A 338 -13.40 -17.27 -23.74
N PHE A 339 -13.68 -17.00 -22.47
CA PHE A 339 -13.75 -18.02 -21.43
C PHE A 339 -14.62 -17.54 -20.26
N THR A 340 -14.98 -18.48 -19.38
CA THR A 340 -15.79 -18.22 -18.18
C THR A 340 -14.91 -18.07 -16.96
N LEU A 341 -15.17 -17.04 -16.16
CA LEU A 341 -14.41 -16.74 -14.94
C LEU A 341 -14.81 -17.65 -13.79
N LYS A 342 -13.83 -18.20 -13.06
CA LYS A 342 -14.06 -18.90 -11.80
C LYS A 342 -14.03 -17.93 -10.61
N ALA A 343 -14.62 -18.34 -9.50
CA ALA A 343 -14.53 -17.57 -8.25
C ALA A 343 -13.09 -17.57 -7.69
N ARG A 344 -12.39 -18.70 -7.81
CA ARG A 344 -11.02 -18.92 -7.34
C ARG A 344 -10.24 -19.75 -8.36
N PRO A 345 -8.89 -19.79 -8.28
CA PRO A 345 -8.09 -20.56 -9.22
C PRO A 345 -8.40 -22.07 -9.22
N TRP A 346 -8.69 -22.64 -8.04
CA TRP A 346 -8.88 -24.07 -7.80
C TRP A 346 -10.34 -24.52 -7.82
#